data_AF-A0A7C0UHR1-F1
#
_entry.id   AF-A0A7C0UHR1-F1
#
_cell.length_a   1.000
_cell.length_b   1.000
_cell.length_c   1.000
_cell.angle_alpha   90.00
_cell.angle_beta   90.00
_cell.angle_gamma   90.00
#
_symmetry.space_group_name_H-M   'P 1'
#
loop_
_entity.id
_entity.type
_entity.pdbx_description
1 polymer ?
#
loop_
_entity_poly.entity_id
_entity_poly.type
_entity_poly.pdbx_seq_one_letter_code
_entity_poly.pdbx_strand_id
1 'polypeptide(L)'
;MGWYDSGWSYRKEVTIDNTSNSNNLIDYQVKVTLNSTNFDFSKAKSDGADIRFTDDDGTTLLNHWIEKWDASGEEAIIWVKVPSIPASSNRTIYLYYGNSNASSTSNGDDTFDFFDDFLGTSIDSNKWNTVNGGLSYSITDGILRCNGSFQGSSSGDGGFAGWQSKTSFGLGRAIRGKIKVDHGQAGYYNKDEIGFGKRTYPVNTEFFVDVDQSSSNSNGVFSVGNGSSSSNTSWSRSTIYNIWDMIRYPSGNCRAIVGSVFDNTFTSNTPSGDLPVTIGRANWATDNVYYDFYIDWILVRKFSDPEPSTTVGNEETNFCISGQVTLNGNPVQGAIVRAICQDDETYAGDTTTDENGNYSITNLK
;
A
#
# COMPACT_ATOMS: atom_id res chain seq x y z
N MET A 1 22.40 -17.32 7.42
CA MET A 1 22.06 -15.95 6.98
C MET A 1 22.04 -15.06 8.20
N GLY A 2 22.41 -13.79 8.06
CA GLY A 2 22.43 -12.86 9.19
C GLY A 2 21.02 -12.49 9.65
N TRP A 3 20.88 -12.12 10.92
CA TRP A 3 19.74 -11.34 11.39
C TRP A 3 20.00 -9.86 11.11
N TYR A 4 18.94 -9.07 10.90
CA TYR A 4 19.07 -7.63 10.64
C TYR A 4 19.85 -6.91 11.74
N ASP A 5 19.46 -7.13 13.01
CA ASP A 5 20.15 -6.65 14.20
C ASP A 5 19.72 -7.47 15.43
N SER A 6 20.57 -7.47 16.47
CA SER A 6 20.34 -8.18 17.74
C SER A 6 19.12 -7.72 18.55
N GLY A 7 18.61 -6.51 18.31
CA GLY A 7 17.40 -5.99 18.96
C GLY A 7 16.09 -6.61 18.49
N TRP A 8 16.13 -7.45 17.44
CA TRP A 8 14.96 -8.09 16.86
C TRP A 8 14.83 -9.53 17.35
N SER A 9 13.76 -9.80 18.07
CA SER A 9 13.53 -11.09 18.73
C SER A 9 12.99 -12.15 17.76
N TYR A 10 12.22 -11.71 16.77
CA TYR A 10 11.48 -12.58 15.87
C TYR A 10 11.64 -12.17 14.42
N ARG A 11 11.61 -13.16 13.53
CA ARG A 11 11.40 -12.93 12.10
C ARG A 11 10.57 -14.03 11.47
N LYS A 12 10.00 -13.76 10.29
CA LYS A 12 9.26 -14.71 9.47
C LYS A 12 9.72 -14.57 8.03
N GLU A 13 9.91 -15.70 7.35
CA GLU A 13 10.06 -15.68 5.89
C GLU A 13 8.75 -15.20 5.25
N VAL A 14 8.85 -14.35 4.22
CA VAL A 14 7.74 -14.03 3.34
C VAL A 14 8.12 -14.45 1.92
N THR A 15 7.44 -15.47 1.43
CA THR A 15 7.62 -15.96 0.06
C THR A 15 6.70 -15.19 -0.87
N ILE A 16 7.27 -14.57 -1.89
CA ILE A 16 6.58 -13.91 -2.99
C ILE A 16 6.54 -14.88 -4.17
N ASP A 17 5.35 -15.35 -4.54
CA ASP A 17 5.13 -16.22 -5.69
C ASP A 17 4.88 -15.39 -6.95
N ASN A 18 5.81 -15.46 -7.89
CA ASN A 18 5.73 -14.87 -9.23
C ASN A 18 5.83 -15.95 -10.32
N THR A 19 5.54 -17.21 -10.00
CA THR A 19 5.70 -18.38 -10.90
C THR A 19 4.77 -18.32 -12.11
N SER A 20 3.61 -17.70 -11.96
CA SER A 20 2.60 -17.55 -13.03
C SER A 20 2.81 -16.31 -13.92
N ASN A 21 3.77 -15.46 -13.59
CA ASN A 21 4.07 -14.23 -14.33
C ASN A 21 5.41 -14.38 -15.08
N SER A 22 5.41 -14.12 -16.38
CA SER A 22 6.60 -14.25 -17.24
C SER A 22 7.52 -13.01 -17.23
N ASN A 23 7.21 -11.99 -16.43
CA ASN A 23 7.97 -10.74 -16.37
C ASN A 23 8.80 -10.64 -15.10
N ASN A 24 10.01 -10.11 -15.22
CA ASN A 24 10.78 -9.61 -14.08
C ASN A 24 10.10 -8.34 -13.56
N LEU A 25 9.86 -8.28 -12.25
CA LEU A 25 9.28 -7.10 -11.62
C LEU A 25 10.38 -6.36 -10.85
N ILE A 26 10.59 -5.09 -11.18
CA ILE A 26 11.63 -4.24 -10.61
C ILE A 26 10.98 -3.16 -9.76
N ASP A 27 11.52 -2.91 -8.56
CA ASP A 27 10.99 -1.94 -7.59
C ASP A 27 9.46 -2.10 -7.45
N TYR A 28 9.00 -3.35 -7.26
CA TYR A 28 7.59 -3.69 -7.28
C TYR A 28 7.03 -3.73 -5.86
N GLN A 29 5.85 -3.17 -5.66
CA GLN A 29 5.17 -3.17 -4.36
C GLN A 29 4.33 -4.44 -4.21
N VAL A 30 4.69 -5.30 -3.26
CA VAL A 30 3.91 -6.49 -2.89
C VAL A 30 3.13 -6.23 -1.62
N LYS A 31 1.92 -6.80 -1.53
CA LYS A 31 1.05 -6.70 -0.35
C LYS A 31 1.24 -7.92 0.53
N VAL A 32 1.66 -7.71 1.77
CA VAL A 32 1.76 -8.72 2.82
C VAL A 32 0.58 -8.55 3.78
N THR A 33 -0.20 -9.61 3.97
CA THR A 33 -1.33 -9.62 4.92
C THR A 33 -0.99 -10.45 6.14
N LEU A 34 -1.13 -9.85 7.32
CA LEU A 34 -0.98 -10.52 8.61
C LEU A 34 -2.35 -10.72 9.26
N ASN A 35 -2.53 -11.88 9.86
CA ASN A 35 -3.71 -12.19 10.67
C ASN A 35 -3.38 -13.18 11.78
N SER A 36 -4.34 -13.46 12.67
CA SER A 36 -4.19 -14.38 13.80
C SER A 36 -3.71 -15.79 13.46
N THR A 37 -3.84 -16.23 12.20
CA THR A 37 -3.38 -17.56 11.76
C THR A 37 -1.89 -17.58 11.38
N ASN A 38 -1.30 -16.42 11.05
CA ASN A 38 0.07 -16.34 10.54
C ASN A 38 0.99 -15.39 11.32
N PHE A 39 0.46 -14.58 12.25
CA PHE A 39 1.20 -13.58 13.00
C PHE A 39 0.62 -13.40 14.41
N ASP A 40 1.50 -13.33 15.42
CA ASP A 40 1.14 -13.07 16.80
C ASP A 40 1.32 -11.58 17.11
N PHE A 41 0.21 -10.84 17.15
CA PHE A 41 0.21 -9.40 17.37
C PHE A 41 0.67 -8.98 18.77
N SER A 42 0.71 -9.90 19.74
CA SER A 42 1.20 -9.61 21.10
C SER A 42 2.72 -9.45 21.17
N LYS A 43 3.44 -9.95 20.15
CA LYS A 43 4.91 -9.90 20.04
C LYS A 43 5.42 -8.67 19.32
N ALA A 44 4.54 -7.83 18.78
CA ALA A 44 4.87 -6.57 18.14
C ALA A 44 4.30 -5.40 18.94
N LYS A 45 4.75 -4.18 18.64
CA LYS A 45 4.16 -2.97 19.22
C LYS A 45 2.71 -2.82 18.75
N SER A 46 1.87 -2.24 19.60
CA SER A 46 0.44 -2.07 19.33
C SER A 46 0.13 -1.24 18.08
N ASP A 47 1.07 -0.41 17.65
CA ASP A 47 1.02 0.43 16.45
C ASP A 47 1.85 -0.12 15.26
N GLY A 48 2.49 -1.27 15.41
CA GLY A 48 3.35 -1.87 14.39
C GLY A 48 4.65 -1.08 14.13
N ALA A 49 5.05 -0.16 15.01
CA ALA A 49 6.25 0.67 14.81
C ALA A 49 7.55 -0.15 14.74
N ASP A 50 7.56 -1.35 15.32
CA ASP A 50 8.65 -2.30 15.25
C ASP A 50 8.47 -3.32 14.12
N ILE A 51 7.92 -2.94 12.97
CA ILE A 51 7.93 -3.80 11.78
C ILE A 51 9.09 -3.42 10.86
N ARG A 52 9.85 -4.42 10.40
CA ARG A 52 10.85 -4.24 9.34
C ARG A 52 10.75 -5.34 8.31
N PHE A 53 11.14 -4.99 7.09
CA PHE A 53 11.38 -5.95 6.04
C PHE A 53 12.84 -5.88 5.60
N THR A 54 13.44 -7.04 5.35
CA THR A 54 14.74 -7.12 4.66
C THR A 54 14.64 -7.98 3.43
N ASP A 55 15.61 -7.82 2.54
CA ASP A 55 15.82 -8.73 1.42
C ASP A 55 16.26 -10.13 1.89
N ASP A 56 16.50 -11.05 0.95
CA ASP A 56 16.87 -12.44 1.19
C ASP A 56 18.20 -12.66 1.94
N ASP A 57 19.05 -11.63 2.01
CA ASP A 57 20.27 -11.67 2.83
C ASP A 57 20.01 -11.55 4.35
N GLY A 58 18.79 -11.17 4.73
CA GLY A 58 18.35 -10.98 6.11
C GLY A 58 18.78 -9.64 6.73
N THR A 59 19.44 -8.75 6.00
CA THR A 59 20.08 -7.53 6.51
C THR A 59 19.79 -6.26 5.70
N THR A 60 19.58 -6.37 4.39
CA THR A 60 19.30 -5.23 3.51
C THR A 60 17.87 -4.77 3.70
N LEU A 61 17.64 -3.59 4.29
CA LEU A 61 16.31 -3.07 4.56
C LEU A 61 15.52 -2.78 3.28
N LEU A 62 14.21 -3.08 3.33
CA LEU A 62 13.25 -2.76 2.30
C LEU A 62 12.27 -1.68 2.78
N ASN A 63 11.96 -0.74 1.90
CA ASN A 63 10.93 0.27 2.15
C ASN A 63 9.58 -0.41 2.25
N HIS A 64 8.79 0.01 3.23
CA HIS A 64 7.45 -0.51 3.43
C HIS A 64 6.51 0.59 3.91
N TRP A 65 5.22 0.34 3.77
CA TRP A 65 4.17 1.19 4.30
C TRP A 65 3.04 0.35 4.89
N ILE A 66 2.65 0.67 6.12
CA ILE A 66 1.57 0.02 6.85
C ILE A 66 0.25 0.68 6.44
N GLU A 67 -0.54 -0.01 5.61
CA GLU A 67 -1.87 0.45 5.18
C GLU A 67 -2.89 0.35 6.31
N LYS A 68 -2.79 -0.74 7.07
CA LYS A 68 -3.67 -1.04 8.20
C LYS A 68 -2.88 -1.81 9.25
N TRP A 69 -3.03 -1.40 10.49
CA TRP A 69 -2.59 -2.15 11.66
C TRP A 69 -3.68 -2.13 12.71
N ASP A 70 -4.33 -3.27 12.92
CA ASP A 70 -5.33 -3.47 13.95
C ASP A 70 -4.91 -4.66 14.81
N ALA A 71 -4.12 -4.39 15.85
CA ALA A 71 -3.67 -5.43 16.77
C ALA A 71 -4.81 -6.05 17.58
N SER A 72 -5.92 -5.34 17.80
CA SER A 72 -7.08 -5.86 18.55
C SER A 72 -7.92 -6.80 17.69
N GLY A 73 -8.10 -6.45 16.42
CA GLY A 73 -8.75 -7.29 15.42
C GLY A 73 -7.84 -8.35 14.81
N GLU A 74 -6.56 -8.38 15.19
CA GLU A 74 -5.51 -9.26 14.67
C GLU A 74 -5.45 -9.22 13.14
N GLU A 75 -5.42 -8.02 12.56
CA GLU A 75 -5.37 -7.81 11.11
C GLU A 75 -4.39 -6.69 10.74
N ALA A 76 -3.48 -6.95 9.80
CA ALA A 76 -2.66 -5.91 9.20
C ALA A 76 -2.45 -6.10 7.70
N ILE A 77 -2.33 -4.98 6.99
CA ILE A 77 -1.99 -4.91 5.57
C ILE A 77 -0.76 -4.03 5.43
N ILE A 78 0.30 -4.59 4.87
CA ILE A 78 1.59 -3.90 4.72
C ILE A 78 2.05 -4.05 3.28
N TRP A 79 2.49 -2.95 2.67
CA TRP A 79 3.08 -2.96 1.35
C TRP A 79 4.60 -2.87 1.46
N VAL A 80 5.31 -3.66 0.67
CA VAL A 80 6.78 -3.72 0.68
C VAL A 80 7.30 -3.52 -0.73
N LYS A 81 8.24 -2.58 -0.90
CA LYS A 81 8.90 -2.34 -2.18
C LYS A 81 10.09 -3.28 -2.32
N VAL A 82 10.00 -4.21 -3.27
CA VAL A 82 11.03 -5.23 -3.52
C VAL A 82 11.83 -4.86 -4.77
N PRO A 83 13.17 -4.74 -4.69
CA PRO A 83 14.00 -4.27 -5.80
C PRO A 83 13.92 -5.14 -7.04
N SER A 84 13.84 -6.47 -6.88
CA SER A 84 13.74 -7.42 -7.99
C SER A 84 13.00 -8.69 -7.59
N ILE A 85 11.97 -9.04 -8.36
CA ILE A 85 11.25 -10.32 -8.28
C ILE A 85 11.40 -11.00 -9.65
N PRO A 86 12.12 -12.13 -9.74
CA PRO A 86 12.36 -12.81 -11.02
C PRO A 86 11.07 -13.34 -11.66
N ALA A 87 11.04 -13.33 -12.99
CA ALA A 87 9.99 -13.99 -13.78
C ALA A 87 9.91 -15.48 -13.46
N SER A 88 8.69 -16.02 -13.43
CA SER A 88 8.42 -17.45 -13.34
C SER A 88 9.15 -18.13 -12.16
N SER A 89 9.28 -17.43 -11.04
CA SER A 89 10.03 -17.88 -9.87
C SER A 89 9.42 -17.34 -8.58
N ASN A 90 9.98 -17.79 -7.45
CA ASN A 90 9.69 -17.24 -6.13
C ASN A 90 10.80 -16.29 -5.70
N ARG A 91 10.45 -15.30 -4.88
CA ARG A 91 11.41 -14.42 -4.17
C ARG A 91 11.13 -14.50 -2.68
N THR A 92 12.19 -14.54 -1.88
CA THR A 92 12.09 -14.52 -0.41
C THR A 92 12.50 -13.15 0.10
N ILE A 93 11.75 -12.63 1.06
CA ILE A 93 12.12 -11.50 1.92
C ILE A 93 11.85 -11.91 3.38
N TYR A 94 12.34 -11.14 4.36
CA TYR A 94 12.08 -11.41 5.78
C TYR A 94 11.28 -10.29 6.43
N LEU A 95 10.28 -10.65 7.22
CA LEU A 95 9.55 -9.78 8.14
C LEU A 95 10.17 -9.92 9.53
N TYR A 96 10.63 -8.82 10.13
CA TYR A 96 11.13 -8.77 11.51
C TYR A 96 10.16 -8.03 12.43
N TYR A 97 10.10 -8.45 13.70
CA TYR A 97 9.31 -7.84 14.80
C TYR A 97 9.86 -8.18 16.19
N GLY A 98 9.29 -7.60 17.25
CA GLY A 98 9.68 -7.85 18.63
C GLY A 98 10.83 -6.98 19.11
N ASN A 99 10.90 -5.74 18.64
CA ASN A 99 11.86 -4.74 19.08
C ASN A 99 11.12 -3.56 19.73
N SER A 100 10.94 -3.61 21.05
CA SER A 100 10.18 -2.60 21.81
C SER A 100 10.76 -1.18 21.71
N ASN A 101 12.06 -1.06 21.42
CA ASN A 101 12.76 0.22 21.29
C ASN A 101 12.69 0.83 19.88
N ALA A 102 12.16 0.11 18.89
CA ALA A 102 12.11 0.58 17.51
C ALA A 102 11.06 1.70 17.33
N SER A 103 11.45 2.75 16.60
CA SER A 103 10.53 3.73 16.01
C SER A 103 10.00 3.23 14.66
N SER A 104 8.84 3.71 14.23
CA SER A 104 8.32 3.35 12.90
C SER A 104 9.25 3.84 11.78
N THR A 105 9.39 3.02 10.73
CA THR A 105 10.01 3.41 9.45
C THR A 105 9.04 3.20 8.29
N SER A 106 7.75 3.06 8.57
CA SER A 106 6.70 2.98 7.56
C SER A 106 6.65 4.30 6.79
N ASN A 107 6.90 4.26 5.48
CA ASN A 107 6.96 5.44 4.62
C ASN A 107 6.34 5.14 3.24
N GLY A 108 5.22 5.79 2.93
CA GLY A 108 4.53 5.63 1.66
C GLY A 108 5.28 6.27 0.48
N ASP A 109 5.90 7.44 0.67
CA ASP A 109 6.67 8.14 -0.37
C ASP A 109 7.87 7.32 -0.85
N ASP A 110 8.53 6.58 0.05
CA ASP A 110 9.65 5.71 -0.28
C ASP A 110 9.22 4.34 -0.86
N THR A 111 7.96 3.96 -0.67
CA THR A 111 7.40 2.65 -1.05
C THR A 111 6.75 2.68 -2.43
N PHE A 112 6.02 3.75 -2.78
CA PHE A 112 5.18 3.82 -3.98
C PHE A 112 5.74 4.76 -5.05
N ASP A 113 5.20 4.68 -6.28
CA ASP A 113 5.56 5.61 -7.36
C ASP A 113 4.93 7.01 -7.12
N PHE A 114 3.90 7.06 -6.28
CA PHE A 114 3.26 8.28 -5.77
C PHE A 114 2.54 7.94 -4.46
N PHE A 115 2.54 8.88 -3.51
CA PHE A 115 1.86 8.72 -2.24
C PHE A 115 1.46 10.08 -1.66
N ASP A 116 0.27 10.16 -1.05
CA ASP A 116 -0.13 11.26 -0.20
C ASP A 116 -1.08 10.76 0.89
N ASP A 117 -0.75 11.04 2.14
CA ASP A 117 -1.54 10.79 3.36
C ASP A 117 -2.00 12.08 4.03
N PHE A 118 -1.84 13.21 3.34
CA PHE A 118 -2.34 14.52 3.73
C PHE A 118 -1.97 14.93 5.17
N LEU A 119 -0.80 14.55 5.69
CA LEU A 119 -0.36 14.95 7.04
C LEU A 119 -0.07 16.46 7.20
N GLY A 120 -0.07 17.23 6.11
CA GLY A 120 0.10 18.69 6.12
C GLY A 120 -1.17 19.47 6.49
N THR A 121 -1.11 20.81 6.40
CA THR A 121 -2.28 21.69 6.61
C THR A 121 -2.90 22.20 5.30
N SER A 122 -2.31 21.86 4.17
CA SER A 122 -2.74 22.25 2.82
C SER A 122 -2.26 21.21 1.81
N ILE A 123 -2.85 21.19 0.62
CA ILE A 123 -2.38 20.33 -0.48
C ILE A 123 -0.91 20.61 -0.77
N ASP A 124 -0.09 19.55 -0.86
CA ASP A 124 1.33 19.70 -1.17
C ASP A 124 1.51 20.12 -2.63
N SER A 125 1.82 21.39 -2.83
CA SER A 125 2.08 21.98 -4.15
C SER A 125 3.32 21.40 -4.85
N ASN A 126 4.13 20.57 -4.19
CA ASN A 126 5.20 19.79 -4.84
C ASN A 126 4.66 18.53 -5.51
N LYS A 127 3.62 17.92 -4.95
CA LYS A 127 2.98 16.69 -5.46
C LYS A 127 1.85 17.00 -6.45
N TRP A 128 1.14 18.11 -6.25
CA TRP A 128 -0.09 18.43 -6.98
C TRP A 128 -0.05 19.77 -7.71
N ASN A 129 -0.68 19.80 -8.89
CA ASN A 129 -1.08 21.02 -9.60
C ASN A 129 -2.56 21.28 -9.35
N THR A 130 -2.92 22.52 -8.98
CA THR A 130 -4.33 22.92 -8.93
C THR A 130 -4.88 23.07 -10.34
N VAL A 131 -6.02 22.43 -10.61
CA VAL A 131 -6.77 22.58 -11.85
C VAL A 131 -8.08 23.25 -11.52
N ASN A 132 -8.28 24.45 -12.07
CA ASN A 132 -9.40 25.35 -11.80
C ASN A 132 -9.62 25.58 -10.29
N GLY A 133 -9.27 26.77 -9.80
CA GLY A 133 -9.51 27.11 -8.39
C GLY A 133 -11.00 27.12 -8.02
N GLY A 134 -11.30 27.06 -6.73
CA GLY A 134 -12.67 27.27 -6.21
C GLY A 134 -13.29 26.08 -5.49
N LEU A 135 -12.69 24.89 -5.56
CA LEU A 135 -13.08 23.78 -4.68
C LEU A 135 -12.62 24.10 -3.25
N SER A 136 -13.57 24.19 -2.32
CA SER A 136 -13.27 24.40 -0.91
C SER A 136 -12.79 23.09 -0.28
N TYR A 137 -11.79 23.15 0.59
CA TYR A 137 -11.25 21.97 1.25
C TYR A 137 -10.67 22.30 2.62
N SER A 138 -10.44 21.25 3.40
CA SER A 138 -9.73 21.28 4.67
C SER A 138 -8.91 20.01 4.81
N ILE A 139 -7.77 20.10 5.49
CA ILE A 139 -6.98 18.94 5.89
C ILE A 139 -6.93 18.90 7.41
N THR A 140 -7.28 17.76 8.00
CA THR A 140 -7.29 17.56 9.45
C THR A 140 -6.97 16.10 9.74
N ASP A 141 -6.01 15.85 10.62
CA ASP A 141 -5.59 14.50 11.04
C ASP A 141 -5.27 13.55 9.86
N GLY A 142 -4.56 14.04 8.84
CA GLY A 142 -4.22 13.24 7.65
C GLY A 142 -5.38 13.04 6.67
N ILE A 143 -6.51 13.73 6.84
CA ILE A 143 -7.68 13.54 5.98
C ILE A 143 -7.90 14.79 5.15
N LEU A 144 -7.79 14.65 3.81
CA LEU A 144 -8.31 15.63 2.88
C LEU A 144 -9.83 15.53 2.84
N ARG A 145 -10.50 16.56 3.33
CA ARG A 145 -11.94 16.77 3.15
C ARG A 145 -12.14 17.86 2.11
N CYS A 146 -12.69 17.50 0.97
CA CYS A 146 -13.18 18.47 0.02
C CYS A 146 -14.64 18.77 0.33
N ASN A 147 -14.89 20.02 0.70
CA ASN A 147 -16.14 20.49 1.24
C ASN A 147 -16.79 21.50 0.28
N GLY A 148 -18.06 21.79 0.50
CA GLY A 148 -18.71 22.89 -0.22
C GLY A 148 -19.35 22.49 -1.54
N SER A 149 -19.74 23.50 -2.32
CA SER A 149 -20.18 23.35 -3.71
C SER A 149 -19.10 23.91 -4.62
N PHE A 150 -18.96 23.34 -5.82
CA PHE A 150 -18.24 23.94 -6.92
C PHE A 150 -19.26 24.22 -8.01
N GLN A 151 -19.40 25.47 -8.46
CA GLN A 151 -20.27 25.80 -9.59
C GLN A 151 -19.41 25.87 -10.85
N GLY A 152 -19.54 24.85 -11.69
CA GLY A 152 -18.84 24.85 -12.96
C GLY A 152 -19.49 25.77 -14.00
N SER A 153 -18.68 26.33 -14.89
CA SER A 153 -19.14 27.01 -16.10
C SER A 153 -19.72 25.98 -17.07
N SER A 154 -20.92 26.25 -17.62
CA SER A 154 -21.60 25.41 -18.63
C SER A 154 -20.91 25.39 -20.02
N SER A 155 -19.69 25.94 -20.12
CA SER A 155 -18.85 25.89 -21.32
C SER A 155 -17.36 25.79 -20.97
N GLY A 156 -16.60 24.94 -21.68
CA GLY A 156 -15.15 24.75 -21.48
C GLY A 156 -14.75 23.79 -20.34
N ASP A 157 -13.44 23.73 -20.04
CA ASP A 157 -12.81 23.07 -18.86
C ASP A 157 -13.44 23.45 -17.51
N GLY A 158 -14.32 24.46 -17.49
CA GLY A 158 -14.90 25.04 -16.30
C GLY A 158 -15.87 24.15 -15.53
N GLY A 159 -16.03 22.88 -15.92
CA GLY A 159 -16.84 21.90 -15.19
C GLY A 159 -16.12 21.17 -14.07
N PHE A 160 -14.80 21.32 -13.89
CA PHE A 160 -14.03 20.65 -12.83
C PHE A 160 -13.25 21.63 -11.96
N ALA A 161 -13.08 21.33 -10.67
CA ALA A 161 -12.09 21.93 -9.80
C ALA A 161 -11.45 20.87 -8.91
N GLY A 162 -10.13 20.95 -8.74
CA GLY A 162 -9.39 20.01 -7.90
C GLY A 162 -7.90 20.02 -8.17
N TRP A 163 -7.30 18.83 -8.13
CA TRP A 163 -5.86 18.66 -8.22
C TRP A 163 -5.47 17.49 -9.10
N GLN A 164 -4.35 17.66 -9.79
CA GLN A 164 -3.72 16.61 -10.59
C GLN A 164 -2.29 16.42 -10.13
N SER A 165 -1.84 15.17 -9.98
CA SER A 165 -0.45 14.90 -9.63
C SER A 165 0.49 15.50 -10.68
N LYS A 166 1.65 16.01 -10.27
CA LYS A 166 2.66 16.52 -11.21
C LYS A 166 3.23 15.41 -12.09
N THR A 167 3.33 14.21 -11.52
CA THR A 167 3.74 13.01 -12.24
C THR A 167 2.55 12.41 -12.98
N SER A 168 2.78 11.94 -14.20
CA SER A 168 1.82 11.15 -14.97
C SER A 168 2.30 9.70 -15.08
N PHE A 169 1.36 8.78 -15.17
CA PHE A 169 1.60 7.34 -15.08
C PHE A 169 1.02 6.62 -16.30
N GLY A 170 1.83 5.76 -16.92
CA GLY A 170 1.42 4.91 -18.04
C GLY A 170 0.61 3.70 -17.61
N LEU A 171 0.48 2.73 -18.52
CA LEU A 171 -0.11 1.42 -18.25
C LEU A 171 0.72 0.59 -17.26
N GLY A 172 0.13 -0.46 -16.69
CA GLY A 172 0.77 -1.28 -15.66
C GLY A 172 0.88 -0.56 -14.33
N ARG A 173 -0.15 0.23 -14.00
CA ARG A 173 -0.24 1.05 -12.78
C ARG A 173 -1.62 0.94 -12.17
N ALA A 174 -1.67 1.05 -10.86
CA ALA A 174 -2.91 1.11 -10.12
C ALA A 174 -2.88 2.27 -9.13
N ILE A 175 -3.96 3.07 -9.11
CA ILE A 175 -4.28 3.92 -7.98
C ILE A 175 -4.92 3.05 -6.91
N ARG A 176 -4.53 3.26 -5.66
CA ARG A 176 -5.23 2.75 -4.49
C ARG A 176 -5.49 3.90 -3.53
N GLY A 177 -6.67 3.98 -2.95
CA GLY A 177 -6.97 5.03 -1.98
C GLY A 177 -8.04 4.63 -0.98
N LYS A 178 -7.98 5.21 0.22
CA LYS A 178 -9.02 5.04 1.25
C LYS A 178 -9.93 6.25 1.24
N ILE A 179 -11.11 6.06 0.67
CA ILE A 179 -12.01 7.14 0.26
C ILE A 179 -13.39 6.92 0.85
N LYS A 180 -13.99 8.00 1.36
CA LYS A 180 -15.38 8.04 1.81
C LYS A 180 -16.11 9.14 1.07
N VAL A 181 -17.31 8.82 0.59
CA VAL A 181 -18.16 9.79 -0.11
C VAL A 181 -19.46 9.95 0.67
N ASP A 182 -19.69 11.14 1.19
CA ASP A 182 -20.82 11.46 2.07
C ASP A 182 -21.70 12.55 1.45
N HIS A 183 -22.66 12.13 0.62
CA HIS A 183 -23.61 13.07 -0.03
C HIS A 183 -24.94 13.12 0.74
N GLY A 184 -25.24 14.25 1.38
CA GLY A 184 -26.36 14.39 2.31
C GLY A 184 -27.79 14.25 1.76
N GLN A 185 -28.04 14.33 0.45
CA GLN A 185 -29.38 14.12 -0.16
C GLN A 185 -29.28 13.83 -1.68
N ALA A 186 -30.21 13.03 -2.22
CA ALA A 186 -30.33 12.67 -3.64
C ALA A 186 -31.00 13.77 -4.50
N GLY A 187 -30.56 13.94 -5.76
CA GLY A 187 -31.23 14.76 -6.78
C GLY A 187 -30.39 15.78 -7.56
N TYR A 188 -29.06 15.83 -7.40
CA TYR A 188 -28.21 16.92 -7.93
C TYR A 188 -26.92 16.45 -8.61
N TYR A 189 -26.45 17.19 -9.63
CA TYR A 189 -25.39 16.78 -10.57
C TYR A 189 -23.95 17.18 -10.15
N ASN A 190 -23.51 16.81 -8.95
CA ASN A 190 -22.08 16.89 -8.60
C ASN A 190 -21.45 15.49 -8.72
N LYS A 191 -20.25 15.44 -9.32
CA LYS A 191 -19.46 14.22 -9.43
C LYS A 191 -18.16 14.42 -8.68
N ASP A 192 -17.93 13.64 -7.63
CA ASP A 192 -16.60 13.52 -7.05
C ASP A 192 -15.81 12.53 -7.88
N GLU A 193 -14.62 12.94 -8.29
CA GLU A 193 -13.83 12.24 -9.30
C GLU A 193 -12.48 11.89 -8.73
N ILE A 194 -12.15 10.59 -8.81
CA ILE A 194 -10.84 10.07 -8.45
C ILE A 194 -10.43 9.12 -9.56
N GLY A 195 -9.16 9.22 -9.99
CA GLY A 195 -8.56 8.23 -10.88
C GLY A 195 -7.45 8.77 -11.76
N PHE A 196 -7.23 8.10 -12.89
CA PHE A 196 -6.24 8.52 -13.87
C PHE A 196 -6.92 9.44 -14.88
N GLY A 197 -6.49 10.69 -15.02
CA GLY A 197 -7.04 11.49 -16.10
C GLY A 197 -6.43 12.85 -16.24
N LYS A 198 -6.59 13.42 -17.43
CA LYS A 198 -6.13 14.76 -17.76
C LYS A 198 -7.35 15.63 -18.05
N ARG A 199 -7.62 16.58 -17.15
CA ARG A 199 -8.61 17.64 -17.32
C ARG A 199 -7.99 18.77 -18.14
N THR A 200 -8.07 18.66 -19.46
CA THR A 200 -7.58 19.69 -20.39
C THR A 200 -8.53 19.80 -21.58
N TYR A 201 -9.32 20.86 -21.58
CA TYR A 201 -10.27 21.19 -22.62
C TYR A 201 -9.53 21.55 -23.92
N PRO A 202 -10.03 21.11 -25.08
CA PRO A 202 -11.30 20.42 -25.31
C PRO A 202 -11.26 18.89 -25.19
N VAL A 203 -10.14 18.28 -24.76
CA VAL A 203 -9.93 16.83 -24.78
C VAL A 203 -9.63 16.27 -23.39
N ASN A 204 -10.68 15.79 -22.74
CA ASN A 204 -10.56 14.97 -21.55
C ASN A 204 -10.09 13.55 -21.95
N THR A 205 -9.00 13.07 -21.35
CA THR A 205 -8.57 11.66 -21.44
C THR A 205 -8.53 11.07 -20.05
N GLU A 206 -9.41 10.10 -19.77
CA GLU A 206 -9.83 9.85 -18.39
C GLU A 206 -10.18 8.38 -18.13
N PHE A 207 -9.92 7.94 -16.91
CA PHE A 207 -10.45 6.74 -16.30
C PHE A 207 -10.73 7.09 -14.83
N PHE A 208 -11.99 7.37 -14.55
CA PHE A 208 -12.46 7.89 -13.27
C PHE A 208 -13.54 7.01 -12.66
N VAL A 209 -13.48 6.89 -11.33
CA VAL A 209 -14.67 6.60 -10.55
C VAL A 209 -15.37 7.94 -10.34
N ASP A 210 -16.52 8.10 -10.99
CA ASP A 210 -17.40 9.24 -10.81
C ASP A 210 -18.49 8.84 -9.82
N VAL A 211 -18.54 9.48 -8.66
CA VAL A 211 -19.71 9.32 -7.79
C VAL A 211 -20.78 10.30 -8.24
N ASP A 212 -21.57 9.85 -9.22
CA ASP A 212 -22.70 10.59 -9.80
C ASP A 212 -23.97 10.47 -8.92
N GLN A 213 -24.76 11.54 -8.94
CA GLN A 213 -26.06 11.63 -8.29
C GLN A 213 -27.13 12.14 -9.26
N SER A 214 -27.20 11.52 -10.43
CA SER A 214 -28.41 11.59 -11.25
C SER A 214 -29.61 10.94 -10.53
N SER A 215 -30.83 11.18 -11.03
CA SER A 215 -32.14 10.79 -10.45
C SER A 215 -32.34 9.30 -10.13
N SER A 216 -31.32 8.45 -10.35
CA SER A 216 -31.31 7.00 -10.17
C SER A 216 -30.47 6.48 -8.99
N ASN A 217 -29.87 7.32 -8.14
CA ASN A 217 -29.01 6.88 -7.02
C ASN A 217 -27.83 5.98 -7.46
N SER A 218 -27.18 6.27 -8.59
CA SER A 218 -26.19 5.38 -9.19
C SER A 218 -24.79 5.99 -9.21
N ASN A 219 -23.85 5.36 -8.49
CA ASN A 219 -22.43 5.61 -8.71
C ASN A 219 -22.01 5.06 -10.09
N GLY A 220 -21.03 5.71 -10.72
CA GLY A 220 -20.54 5.35 -12.04
C GLY A 220 -19.02 5.19 -12.08
N VAL A 221 -18.55 4.37 -13.01
CA VAL A 221 -17.16 4.41 -13.46
C VAL A 221 -17.18 4.72 -14.94
N PHE A 222 -16.33 5.66 -15.36
CA PHE A 222 -16.24 6.12 -16.73
C PHE A 222 -14.82 5.94 -17.25
N SER A 223 -14.72 5.51 -18.50
CA SER A 223 -13.47 5.48 -19.24
C SER A 223 -13.64 6.26 -20.54
N VAL A 224 -12.72 7.17 -20.81
CA VAL A 224 -12.69 8.02 -21.99
C VAL A 224 -11.33 7.85 -22.66
N GLY A 225 -11.35 7.19 -23.81
CA GLY A 225 -10.18 6.90 -24.64
C GLY A 225 -10.51 7.16 -26.10
N ASN A 226 -9.58 7.79 -26.82
CA ASN A 226 -9.72 8.09 -28.25
C ASN A 226 -11.00 8.88 -28.61
N GLY A 227 -11.40 9.83 -27.74
CA GLY A 227 -12.56 10.71 -27.99
C GLY A 227 -13.94 10.05 -27.81
N SER A 228 -13.99 8.78 -27.39
CA SER A 228 -15.23 8.06 -27.09
C SER A 228 -15.26 7.65 -25.61
N SER A 229 -16.46 7.60 -25.03
CA SER A 229 -16.67 7.19 -23.63
C SER A 229 -17.30 5.81 -23.52
N SER A 230 -16.91 5.04 -22.52
CA SER A 230 -17.63 3.86 -22.01
C SER A 230 -17.95 4.09 -20.52
N SER A 231 -19.09 3.58 -20.06
CA SER A 231 -19.55 3.80 -18.69
C SER A 231 -20.24 2.57 -18.12
N ASN A 232 -20.04 2.33 -16.83
CA ASN A 232 -20.80 1.35 -16.07
C ASN A 232 -21.47 2.05 -14.89
N THR A 233 -22.75 1.80 -14.66
CA THR A 233 -23.52 2.35 -13.54
C THR A 233 -24.28 1.24 -12.85
N SER A 234 -24.10 1.09 -11.53
CA SER A 234 -25.04 0.54 -10.54
C SER A 234 -24.31 -0.15 -9.39
N TRP A 235 -24.09 0.58 -8.30
CA TRP A 235 -23.97 0.00 -6.97
C TRP A 235 -24.49 1.01 -5.95
N SER A 236 -24.92 0.49 -4.80
CA SER A 236 -25.44 1.31 -3.71
C SER A 236 -24.34 2.18 -3.10
N ARG A 237 -24.71 3.38 -2.70
CA ARG A 237 -23.83 4.34 -2.04
C ARG A 237 -23.29 3.77 -0.72
N SER A 238 -22.05 4.11 -0.40
CA SER A 238 -21.40 3.75 0.85
C SER A 238 -20.95 5.03 1.55
N THR A 239 -21.44 5.27 2.76
CA THR A 239 -21.09 6.43 3.60
C THR A 239 -19.91 6.13 4.53
N ILE A 240 -19.27 4.98 4.38
CA ILE A 240 -18.07 4.58 5.10
C ILE A 240 -16.84 4.71 4.20
N TYR A 241 -15.65 4.68 4.81
CA TYR A 241 -14.42 4.54 4.04
C TYR A 241 -14.40 3.19 3.33
N ASN A 242 -14.07 3.22 2.04
CA ASN A 242 -13.80 2.04 1.24
C ASN A 242 -12.41 2.18 0.63
N ILE A 243 -11.80 1.05 0.34
CA ILE A 243 -10.63 1.00 -0.52
C ILE A 243 -11.09 1.05 -1.97
N TRP A 244 -10.53 1.98 -2.73
CA TRP A 244 -10.77 2.09 -4.16
C TRP A 244 -9.50 1.70 -4.87
N ASP A 245 -9.59 0.73 -5.78
CA ASP A 245 -8.50 0.36 -6.67
C ASP A 245 -8.90 0.69 -8.11
N MET A 246 -8.05 1.42 -8.81
CA MET A 246 -8.24 1.79 -10.21
C MET A 246 -7.01 1.35 -10.99
N ILE A 247 -7.17 0.32 -11.79
CA ILE A 247 -6.09 -0.46 -12.37
C ILE A 247 -6.08 -0.20 -13.87
N ARG A 248 -4.91 0.18 -14.41
CA ARG A 248 -4.64 0.23 -15.85
C ARG A 248 -3.72 -0.93 -16.19
N TYR A 249 -4.26 -1.94 -16.86
CA TYR A 249 -3.54 -3.15 -17.22
C TYR A 249 -2.44 -2.84 -18.24
N PRO A 250 -1.33 -3.61 -18.26
CA PRO A 250 -0.35 -3.52 -19.34
C PRO A 250 -0.97 -3.75 -20.73
N SER A 251 -2.05 -4.53 -20.82
CA SER A 251 -2.81 -4.76 -22.06
C SER A 251 -3.64 -3.58 -22.54
N GLY A 252 -3.81 -2.53 -21.72
CA GLY A 252 -4.63 -1.36 -22.02
C GLY A 252 -6.05 -1.41 -21.44
N ASN A 253 -6.50 -2.53 -20.87
CA ASN A 253 -7.76 -2.59 -20.15
C ASN A 253 -7.71 -1.75 -18.87
N CYS A 254 -8.87 -1.30 -18.39
CA CYS A 254 -8.99 -0.58 -17.13
C CYS A 254 -9.98 -1.30 -16.21
N ARG A 255 -9.68 -1.48 -14.92
CA ARG A 255 -10.59 -2.09 -13.94
C ARG A 255 -10.74 -1.19 -12.73
N ALA A 256 -11.95 -1.07 -12.22
CA ALA A 256 -12.21 -0.34 -10.99
C ALA A 256 -12.85 -1.29 -9.97
N ILE A 257 -12.36 -1.22 -8.74
CA ILE A 257 -12.85 -1.97 -7.59
C ILE A 257 -13.13 -0.96 -6.48
N VAL A 258 -14.30 -1.03 -5.85
CA VAL A 258 -14.66 -0.19 -4.70
C VAL A 258 -15.13 -1.08 -3.58
N GLY A 259 -14.27 -1.26 -2.57
CA GLY A 259 -14.51 -2.16 -1.45
C GLY A 259 -15.00 -3.54 -1.93
N SER A 260 -16.09 -4.01 -1.34
CA SER A 260 -16.81 -5.20 -1.80
C SER A 260 -18.05 -4.88 -2.64
N VAL A 261 -18.31 -3.60 -2.92
CA VAL A 261 -19.58 -3.14 -3.51
C VAL A 261 -19.54 -2.98 -5.03
N PHE A 262 -18.35 -2.90 -5.62
CA PHE A 262 -18.19 -2.76 -7.07
C PHE A 262 -16.89 -3.39 -7.55
N ASP A 263 -16.95 -4.06 -8.70
CA ASP A 263 -15.80 -4.60 -9.42
C ASP A 263 -16.16 -4.72 -10.90
N ASN A 264 -15.48 -3.97 -11.76
CA ASN A 264 -15.76 -4.01 -13.19
C ASN A 264 -14.56 -3.65 -14.06
N THR A 265 -14.50 -4.23 -15.26
CA THR A 265 -13.42 -4.05 -16.24
C THR A 265 -13.95 -3.46 -17.55
N PHE A 266 -13.28 -2.41 -18.01
CA PHE A 266 -13.44 -1.77 -19.31
C PHE A 266 -12.38 -2.32 -20.27
N THR A 267 -12.85 -2.79 -21.43
CA THR A 267 -12.02 -3.34 -22.52
C THR A 267 -12.09 -2.51 -23.80
N SER A 268 -12.86 -1.42 -23.79
CA SER A 268 -13.03 -0.50 -24.91
C SER A 268 -13.06 0.94 -24.41
N ASN A 269 -12.65 1.87 -25.28
CA ASN A 269 -12.55 3.30 -24.98
C ASN A 269 -11.68 3.58 -23.73
N THR A 270 -10.63 2.79 -23.54
CA THR A 270 -9.69 2.97 -22.43
C THR A 270 -8.54 3.89 -22.83
N PRO A 271 -8.05 4.76 -21.92
CA PRO A 271 -6.94 5.63 -22.21
C PRO A 271 -5.61 4.85 -22.26
N SER A 272 -4.78 5.14 -23.26
CA SER A 272 -3.48 4.48 -23.46
C SER A 272 -2.28 5.33 -23.04
N GLY A 273 -2.42 6.67 -23.04
CA GLY A 273 -1.33 7.59 -22.70
C GLY A 273 -1.03 7.70 -21.20
N ASP A 274 0.04 8.38 -20.85
CA ASP A 274 0.37 8.68 -19.46
C ASP A 274 -0.64 9.68 -18.89
N LEU A 275 -1.18 9.38 -17.71
CA LEU A 275 -2.20 10.19 -17.06
C LEU A 275 -1.82 10.49 -15.62
N PRO A 276 -2.03 11.72 -15.12
CA PRO A 276 -1.84 12.01 -13.71
C PRO A 276 -2.98 11.40 -12.89
N VAL A 277 -2.71 11.22 -11.60
CA VAL A 277 -3.78 11.04 -10.61
C VAL A 277 -4.55 12.34 -10.55
N THR A 278 -5.88 12.28 -10.69
CA THR A 278 -6.77 13.42 -10.53
C THR A 278 -7.70 13.16 -9.36
N ILE A 279 -7.86 14.15 -8.51
CA ILE A 279 -8.82 14.20 -7.41
C ILE A 279 -9.56 15.53 -7.47
N GLY A 280 -10.87 15.52 -7.33
CA GLY A 280 -11.63 16.77 -7.34
C GLY A 280 -13.11 16.57 -7.55
N ARG A 281 -13.76 17.63 -8.01
CA ARG A 281 -15.19 17.66 -8.24
C ARG A 281 -15.48 18.22 -9.62
N ALA A 282 -16.37 17.54 -10.34
CA ALA A 282 -17.02 18.08 -11.51
C ALA A 282 -18.49 18.45 -11.26
N ASN A 283 -18.90 19.60 -11.80
CA ASN A 283 -20.27 20.08 -11.79
C ASN A 283 -20.59 20.78 -13.11
N TRP A 284 -21.68 20.39 -13.76
CA TRP A 284 -22.25 21.06 -14.94
C TRP A 284 -23.67 21.60 -14.71
N ALA A 285 -24.19 21.47 -13.49
CA ALA A 285 -25.47 22.02 -13.08
C ALA A 285 -25.33 23.44 -12.48
N THR A 286 -26.45 24.17 -12.52
CA THR A 286 -26.58 25.53 -11.98
C THR A 286 -26.75 25.59 -10.47
N ASP A 287 -26.89 24.44 -9.81
CA ASP A 287 -27.34 24.36 -8.42
C ASP A 287 -26.17 24.08 -7.47
N ASN A 288 -26.08 24.89 -6.41
CA ASN A 288 -25.05 24.78 -5.38
C ASN A 288 -25.49 23.79 -4.30
N VAL A 289 -25.03 22.55 -4.38
CA VAL A 289 -25.26 21.55 -3.33
C VAL A 289 -23.95 21.11 -2.68
N TYR A 290 -24.02 20.94 -1.37
CA TYR A 290 -22.88 20.75 -0.47
C TYR A 290 -22.71 19.26 -0.16
N TYR A 291 -21.57 18.70 -0.57
CA TYR A 291 -21.21 17.33 -0.28
C TYR A 291 -19.76 17.24 0.15
N ASP A 292 -19.48 16.27 1.01
CA ASP A 292 -18.13 16.01 1.44
C ASP A 292 -17.62 14.71 0.82
N PHE A 293 -16.46 14.78 0.20
CA PHE A 293 -15.65 13.60 -0.08
C PHE A 293 -14.36 13.68 0.72
N TYR A 294 -13.95 12.54 1.22
CA TYR A 294 -12.82 12.39 2.11
C TYR A 294 -11.82 11.43 1.50
N ILE A 295 -10.55 11.82 1.54
CA ILE A 295 -9.42 10.96 1.17
C ILE A 295 -8.50 10.93 2.38
N ASP A 296 -8.34 9.74 2.96
CA ASP A 296 -7.42 9.48 4.07
C ASP A 296 -5.99 9.34 3.50
N TRP A 297 -5.82 8.49 2.50
CA TRP A 297 -4.58 8.39 1.75
C TRP A 297 -4.85 7.94 0.32
N ILE A 298 -3.90 8.24 -0.57
CA ILE A 298 -3.90 7.83 -1.97
C ILE A 298 -2.48 7.49 -2.42
N LEU A 299 -2.35 6.45 -3.26
CA LEU A 299 -1.07 5.97 -3.75
C LEU A 299 -1.16 5.50 -5.20
N VAL A 300 -0.01 5.46 -5.88
CA VAL A 300 0.16 4.77 -7.16
C VAL A 300 1.20 3.67 -7.02
N ARG A 301 0.78 2.44 -7.32
CA ARG A 301 1.65 1.25 -7.33
C ARG A 301 1.81 0.67 -8.72
N LYS A 302 2.87 -0.11 -8.92
CA LYS A 302 3.01 -0.95 -10.11
C LYS A 302 1.94 -2.05 -10.12
N PHE A 303 1.56 -2.46 -11.32
CA PHE A 303 0.60 -3.54 -11.55
C PHE A 303 1.08 -4.45 -12.68
N SER A 304 1.10 -5.76 -12.42
CA SER A 304 1.31 -6.81 -13.42
C SER A 304 0.07 -7.71 -13.52
N ASP A 305 -0.05 -8.44 -14.63
CA ASP A 305 -1.13 -9.42 -14.81
C ASP A 305 -0.52 -10.76 -15.28
N PRO A 306 -0.55 -11.83 -14.47
CA PRO A 306 -1.07 -11.88 -13.10
C PRO A 306 -0.22 -11.08 -12.10
N GLU A 307 -0.81 -10.68 -10.97
CA GLU A 307 -0.06 -10.12 -9.83
C GLU A 307 0.68 -11.23 -9.06
N PRO A 308 1.87 -10.96 -8.51
CA PRO A 308 2.49 -11.87 -7.57
C PRO A 308 1.67 -11.96 -6.27
N SER A 309 1.78 -13.09 -5.57
CA SER A 309 1.14 -13.28 -4.26
C SER A 309 2.17 -13.48 -3.15
N THR A 310 1.79 -13.27 -1.89
CA THR A 310 2.70 -13.44 -0.75
C THR A 310 2.17 -14.47 0.24
N THR A 311 3.06 -15.29 0.80
CA THR A 311 2.76 -16.20 1.91
C THR A 311 3.74 -15.96 3.05
N VAL A 312 3.22 -15.89 4.28
CA VAL A 312 4.03 -15.71 5.50
C VAL A 312 4.33 -17.07 6.11
N GLY A 313 5.61 -17.34 6.34
CA GLY A 313 6.11 -18.60 6.88
C GLY A 313 6.10 -18.67 8.42
N ASN A 314 6.82 -19.67 8.92
CA ASN A 314 6.95 -19.91 10.36
C ASN A 314 7.81 -18.84 11.04
N GLU A 315 7.55 -18.62 12.32
CA GLU A 315 8.37 -17.73 13.16
C GLU A 315 9.73 -18.37 13.42
N GLU A 316 10.78 -17.59 13.22
CA GLU A 316 12.15 -17.85 13.63
C GLU A 316 12.49 -16.92 14.81
N THR A 317 13.32 -17.39 15.74
CA THR A 317 13.70 -16.64 16.94
C THR A 317 15.20 -16.39 16.99
N ASN A 318 15.60 -15.21 17.48
CA ASN A 318 17.00 -14.84 17.66
C ASN A 318 17.48 -15.19 19.07
N PHE A 319 17.23 -16.41 19.55
CA PHE A 319 17.82 -16.82 20.82
C PHE A 319 19.30 -17.11 20.63
N CYS A 320 20.11 -16.39 21.40
CA CYS A 320 21.54 -16.61 21.52
C CYS A 320 21.84 -17.15 22.92
N ILE A 321 22.40 -18.36 23.02
CA ILE A 321 23.05 -18.81 24.24
C ILE A 321 24.53 -18.49 24.10
N SER A 322 25.01 -17.56 24.92
CA SER A 322 26.42 -17.19 24.97
C SER A 322 26.99 -17.33 26.38
N GLY A 323 28.30 -17.53 26.46
CA GLY A 323 29.01 -17.61 27.72
C GLY A 323 30.51 -17.73 27.49
N GLN A 324 31.23 -18.10 28.55
CA GLN A 324 32.67 -18.33 28.51
C GLN A 324 33.00 -19.67 29.15
N VAL A 325 33.79 -20.50 28.48
CA VAL A 325 34.34 -21.74 29.03
C VAL A 325 35.71 -21.45 29.61
N THR A 326 35.87 -21.73 30.90
CA THR A 326 37.14 -21.59 31.61
C THR A 326 37.53 -22.87 32.34
N LEU A 327 38.83 -23.10 32.48
CA LEU A 327 39.39 -24.15 33.32
C LEU A 327 40.35 -23.50 34.32
N ASN A 328 40.02 -23.58 35.61
CA ASN A 328 40.75 -22.89 36.69
C ASN A 328 40.89 -21.38 36.43
N GLY A 329 39.86 -20.74 35.87
CA GLY A 329 39.85 -19.32 35.53
C GLY A 329 40.59 -18.95 34.23
N ASN A 330 41.20 -19.91 33.53
CA ASN A 330 41.82 -19.67 32.24
C ASN A 330 40.85 -19.98 31.11
N PRO A 331 40.71 -19.12 30.09
CA PRO A 331 39.92 -19.41 28.89
C PRO A 331 40.32 -20.71 28.21
N VAL A 332 39.32 -21.44 27.70
CA VAL A 332 39.54 -22.66 26.91
C VAL A 332 39.16 -22.38 25.47
N GLN A 333 40.15 -22.35 24.56
CA GLN A 333 39.92 -22.22 23.12
C GLN A 333 39.55 -23.57 22.50
N GLY A 334 38.61 -23.57 21.55
CA GLY A 334 38.23 -24.76 20.78
C GLY A 334 37.38 -25.78 21.54
N ALA A 335 36.85 -25.43 22.71
CA ALA A 335 35.87 -26.26 23.41
C ALA A 335 34.56 -26.27 22.62
N ILE A 336 34.00 -27.46 22.39
CA ILE A 336 32.67 -27.59 21.77
C ILE A 336 31.61 -27.37 22.84
N VAL A 337 30.73 -26.40 22.61
CA VAL A 337 29.57 -26.12 23.47
C VAL A 337 28.32 -26.51 22.70
N ARG A 338 27.50 -27.39 23.28
CA ARG A 338 26.27 -27.92 22.66
C ARG A 338 25.06 -27.60 23.53
N ALA A 339 24.03 -27.02 22.93
CA ALA A 339 22.72 -26.78 23.52
C ALA A 339 21.77 -27.92 23.14
N ILE A 340 21.05 -28.42 24.14
CA ILE A 340 20.05 -29.49 24.03
C ILE A 340 18.79 -29.00 24.73
N CYS A 341 17.63 -29.17 24.10
CA CYS A 341 16.35 -28.86 24.72
C CYS A 341 16.12 -29.78 25.92
N GLN A 342 15.82 -29.21 27.09
CA GLN A 342 15.68 -29.99 28.32
C GLN A 342 14.44 -30.88 28.30
N ASP A 343 13.36 -30.47 27.64
CA ASP A 343 12.06 -31.14 27.72
C ASP A 343 11.99 -32.41 26.87
N ASP A 344 12.69 -32.44 25.74
CA ASP A 344 12.63 -33.56 24.77
C ASP A 344 14.00 -34.08 24.33
N GLU A 345 15.08 -33.60 24.95
CA GLU A 345 16.47 -33.93 24.65
C GLU A 345 16.89 -33.69 23.19
N THR A 346 16.12 -32.89 22.43
CA THR A 346 16.45 -32.60 21.03
C THR A 346 17.64 -31.65 20.91
N TYR A 347 18.42 -31.85 19.85
CA TYR A 347 19.56 -30.99 19.55
C TYR A 347 19.11 -29.60 19.13
N ALA A 348 19.50 -28.57 19.89
CA ALA A 348 19.15 -27.18 19.60
C ALA A 348 20.27 -26.44 18.84
N GLY A 349 21.55 -26.78 19.07
CA GLY A 349 22.69 -26.17 18.38
C GLY A 349 24.04 -26.46 19.03
N ASP A 350 25.15 -26.21 18.34
CA ASP A 350 26.50 -26.24 18.91
C ASP A 350 27.43 -25.20 18.25
N THR A 351 28.53 -24.91 18.94
CA THR A 351 29.57 -23.98 18.49
C THR A 351 30.91 -24.34 19.13
N THR A 352 31.97 -23.62 18.77
CA THR A 352 33.29 -23.73 19.41
C THR A 352 33.72 -22.41 20.02
N THR A 353 34.43 -22.47 21.14
CA THR A 353 34.93 -21.27 21.83
C THR A 353 36.10 -20.61 21.10
N ASP A 354 36.15 -19.28 21.15
CA ASP A 354 37.24 -18.46 20.63
C ASP A 354 38.51 -18.52 21.51
N GLU A 355 39.55 -17.75 21.15
CA GLU A 355 40.80 -17.65 21.92
C GLU A 355 40.61 -17.12 23.35
N ASN A 356 39.53 -16.38 23.60
CA ASN A 356 39.13 -15.86 24.90
C ASN A 356 38.13 -16.78 25.60
N GLY A 357 37.90 -18.00 25.10
CA GLY A 357 36.99 -18.97 25.67
C GLY A 357 35.51 -18.61 25.51
N ASN A 358 35.19 -17.55 24.77
CA ASN A 358 33.80 -17.11 24.58
C ASN A 358 33.13 -17.98 23.53
N TYR A 359 31.83 -18.22 23.72
CA TYR A 359 30.99 -18.90 22.74
C TYR A 359 29.67 -18.17 22.56
N SER A 360 29.06 -18.35 21.39
CA SER A 360 27.71 -17.90 21.06
C SER A 360 27.05 -18.95 20.16
N ILE A 361 25.89 -19.45 20.59
CA ILE A 361 25.04 -20.37 19.82
C ILE A 361 23.81 -19.56 19.40
N THR A 362 23.75 -19.20 18.12
CA THR A 362 22.64 -18.46 17.49
C THR A 362 21.74 -19.41 16.68
N ASN A 363 20.50 -19.01 16.40
CA ASN A 363 19.52 -19.81 15.64
C ASN A 363 19.24 -21.19 16.29
N LEU A 364 19.03 -21.18 17.60
CA LEU A 364 18.61 -22.37 18.34
C LEU A 364 17.30 -22.90 17.73
N LYS A 365 17.29 -24.18 17.39
CA LYS A 365 16.17 -24.86 16.73
C LYS A 365 15.03 -25.19 17.67
#